data_AF-A0AAD6RFV0-F1
#
_entry.id   AF-A0AAD6RFV0-F1
#
_cell.length_a   1.000
_cell.length_b   1.000
_cell.length_c   1.000
_cell.angle_alpha   90.00
_cell.angle_beta   90.00
_cell.angle_gamma   90.00
#
_symmetry.space_group_name_H-M   'P 1'
#
loop_
_entity.id
_entity.type
_entity.pdbx_description
1 polymer ?
#
loop_
_entity_poly.entity_id
_entity_poly.type
_entity_poly.pdbx_seq_one_letter_code
_entity_poly.pdbx_strand_id
1 'polypeptide(L)'
;MGDSVLFVDDLRTSCAISHCRICHEAEFESCKSLEAPCACSGTVKFAHRECIQRWCNEKGNTNCEICLQNYEPGYTAPSKKCELIEAMTIRDSLEIPRREHDPENQEIEATSERTTADSRSSCFRYLAITITALMLSRHLFAAITSGTEDYPFTLATVST
;
A
#
# COMPACT_ATOMS: atom_id res chain seq x y z
N MET A 1 -11.03 -53.28 13.24
CA MET A 1 -11.00 -52.22 14.28
C MET A 1 -9.90 -51.27 13.86
N GLY A 2 -10.11 -50.09 13.30
CA GLY A 2 -11.31 -49.35 12.96
C GLY A 2 -10.78 -48.09 12.26
N ASP A 3 -10.77 -48.11 10.94
CA ASP A 3 -10.32 -47.00 10.11
C ASP A 3 -11.55 -46.22 9.67
N SER A 4 -11.93 -45.21 10.45
CA SER A 4 -13.00 -44.29 10.03
C SER A 4 -13.05 -43.05 10.91
N VAL A 5 -12.06 -42.16 10.84
CA VAL A 5 -12.26 -40.74 11.19
C VAL A 5 -11.35 -39.83 10.35
N LEU A 6 -11.40 -39.94 9.02
CA LEU A 6 -10.95 -38.88 8.11
C LEU A 6 -11.89 -38.89 6.89
N PHE A 7 -13.18 -38.67 7.12
CA PHE A 7 -14.17 -38.54 6.03
C PHE A 7 -15.18 -37.45 6.37
N VAL A 8 -14.69 -36.27 6.75
CA VAL A 8 -15.53 -35.07 6.90
C VAL A 8 -14.99 -33.89 6.07
N ASP A 9 -13.78 -33.97 5.51
CA ASP A 9 -13.17 -32.86 4.80
C ASP A 9 -13.42 -32.84 3.27
N ASP A 10 -13.73 -33.98 2.63
CA ASP A 10 -13.77 -34.04 1.16
C ASP A 10 -15.07 -33.51 0.50
N LEU A 11 -16.17 -33.39 1.24
CA LEU A 11 -17.40 -32.76 0.70
C LEU A 11 -17.38 -31.22 0.78
N ARG A 12 -16.40 -30.63 1.49
CA ARG A 12 -16.20 -29.18 1.53
C ARG A 12 -15.38 -28.66 0.33
N THR A 13 -14.88 -29.56 -0.51
CA THR A 13 -13.92 -29.29 -1.60
C THR A 13 -14.55 -28.78 -2.91
N SER A 14 -15.87 -28.57 -3.00
CA SER A 14 -16.50 -28.05 -4.24
C SER A 14 -16.94 -26.58 -4.20
N CYS A 15 -16.91 -25.92 -3.03
CA CYS A 15 -17.13 -24.47 -2.98
C CYS A 15 -15.78 -23.76 -3.16
N ALA A 16 -15.62 -23.04 -4.27
CA ALA A 16 -14.42 -22.26 -4.53
C ALA A 16 -14.30 -21.14 -3.46
N ILE A 17 -13.36 -21.28 -2.54
CA ILE A 17 -13.08 -20.24 -1.55
C ILE A 17 -12.48 -19.04 -2.30
N SER A 18 -13.25 -17.96 -2.38
CA SER A 18 -12.82 -16.70 -2.96
C SER A 18 -12.47 -15.71 -1.86
N HIS A 19 -11.54 -14.81 -2.16
CA HIS A 19 -11.05 -13.81 -1.22
C HIS A 19 -11.42 -12.43 -1.72
N CYS A 20 -11.83 -11.55 -0.81
CA CYS A 20 -12.01 -10.15 -1.13
C CYS A 20 -10.67 -9.52 -1.51
N ARG A 21 -10.54 -8.93 -2.70
CA ARG A 21 -9.29 -8.29 -3.14
C ARG A 21 -8.89 -7.04 -2.34
N ILE A 22 -9.74 -6.56 -1.44
CA ILE A 22 -9.55 -5.32 -0.67
C ILE A 22 -9.18 -5.64 0.79
N CYS A 23 -9.95 -6.48 1.49
CA CYS A 23 -9.65 -6.85 2.88
C CYS A 23 -8.93 -8.20 3.04
N HIS A 24 -8.80 -8.97 1.96
CA HIS A 24 -8.16 -10.29 1.91
C HIS A 24 -8.82 -11.37 2.79
N GLU A 25 -10.02 -11.12 3.32
CA GLU A 25 -10.78 -12.13 4.05
C GLU A 25 -11.37 -13.15 3.06
N ALA A 26 -11.30 -14.42 3.47
CA ALA A 26 -11.87 -15.56 2.76
C ALA A 26 -13.35 -15.72 3.11
N GLU A 27 -14.18 -15.88 2.10
CA GLU A 27 -15.62 -16.11 2.26
C GLU A 27 -15.96 -17.48 1.67
N PHE A 28 -16.65 -18.30 2.45
CA PHE A 28 -17.44 -19.39 1.86
C PHE A 28 -18.65 -18.73 1.18
N GLU A 29 -19.09 -19.27 0.04
CA GLU A 29 -20.18 -18.73 -0.79
C GLU A 29 -21.49 -18.42 -0.01
N SER A 30 -21.63 -18.89 1.24
CA SER A 30 -22.79 -18.72 2.11
C SER A 30 -22.72 -17.60 3.17
N CYS A 31 -21.59 -16.90 3.39
CA CYS A 31 -21.42 -16.04 4.60
C CYS A 31 -21.57 -14.53 4.36
N LYS A 32 -20.96 -13.95 3.33
CA LYS A 32 -21.20 -12.62 2.77
C LYS A 32 -20.84 -12.73 1.28
N SER A 33 -21.78 -12.42 0.41
CA SER A 33 -21.60 -12.63 -1.02
C SER A 33 -20.51 -11.69 -1.56
N LEU A 34 -19.34 -12.24 -1.89
CA LEU A 34 -18.38 -11.56 -2.74
C LEU A 34 -19.06 -11.22 -4.09
N GLU A 35 -18.94 -9.98 -4.53
CA GLU A 35 -19.49 -9.51 -5.79
C GLU A 35 -18.38 -9.32 -6.84
N ALA A 36 -18.77 -9.41 -8.11
CA ALA A 36 -17.92 -9.07 -9.25
C ALA A 36 -18.49 -7.83 -9.96
N PRO A 37 -18.34 -6.61 -9.40
CA PRO A 37 -19.04 -5.41 -9.84
C PRO A 37 -18.50 -4.78 -11.13
N CYS A 38 -17.48 -5.38 -11.76
CA CYS A 38 -16.80 -4.84 -12.93
C CYS A 38 -16.23 -5.96 -13.81
N ALA A 39 -15.69 -5.61 -14.98
CA ALA A 39 -15.19 -6.55 -15.98
C ALA A 39 -13.81 -7.19 -15.64
N CYS A 40 -13.32 -7.04 -14.40
CA CYS A 40 -12.09 -7.71 -14.00
C CYS A 40 -12.22 -9.24 -14.09
N SER A 41 -11.11 -9.91 -14.33
CA SER A 41 -11.04 -11.37 -14.51
C SER A 41 -10.19 -12.03 -13.43
N GLY A 42 -10.31 -13.36 -13.28
CA GLY A 42 -9.58 -14.11 -12.27
C GLY A 42 -10.05 -13.81 -10.84
N THR A 43 -9.13 -13.90 -9.88
CA THR A 43 -9.42 -13.68 -8.45
C THR A 43 -9.65 -12.21 -8.11
N VAL A 44 -9.11 -11.29 -8.90
CA VAL A 44 -9.18 -9.84 -8.66
C VAL A 44 -10.56 -9.25 -8.92
N LYS A 45 -11.50 -10.03 -9.46
CA LYS A 45 -12.86 -9.55 -9.69
C LYS A 45 -13.71 -9.53 -8.42
N PHE A 46 -13.36 -10.35 -7.42
CA PHE A 46 -14.17 -10.57 -6.23
C PHE A 46 -13.84 -9.58 -5.10
N ALA A 47 -14.86 -8.92 -4.56
CA ALA A 47 -14.74 -8.08 -3.38
C ALA A 47 -16.08 -7.96 -2.63
N HIS A 48 -16.04 -7.68 -1.33
CA HIS A 48 -17.26 -7.36 -0.58
C HIS A 48 -17.86 -6.04 -1.07
N ARG A 49 -19.18 -5.98 -1.10
CA ARG A 49 -19.93 -4.76 -1.41
C ARG A 49 -19.49 -3.57 -0.57
N GLU A 50 -19.35 -3.78 0.74
CA GLU A 50 -18.93 -2.75 1.69
C GLU A 50 -17.49 -2.28 1.43
N CYS A 51 -16.60 -3.22 1.08
CA CYS A 51 -15.22 -2.90 0.72
C CYS A 51 -15.15 -2.03 -0.54
N ILE A 52 -15.93 -2.38 -1.58
CA ILE A 52 -15.98 -1.60 -2.83
C ILE A 52 -16.59 -0.23 -2.56
N GLN A 53 -17.68 -0.13 -1.79
CA GLN A 53 -18.31 1.15 -1.48
C GLN A 53 -17.38 2.07 -0.67
N ARG A 54 -16.67 1.52 0.33
CA ARG A 54 -15.66 2.27 1.07
C ARG A 54 -14.55 2.76 0.15
N TRP A 55 -14.09 1.92 -0.76
CA TRP A 55 -13.10 2.29 -1.76
C TRP A 55 -13.58 3.43 -2.67
N CYS A 56 -14.81 3.36 -3.18
CA CYS A 56 -15.42 4.43 -3.98
C CYS A 56 -15.50 5.75 -3.20
N ASN A 57 -15.83 5.69 -1.90
CA ASN A 57 -15.89 6.86 -1.03
C ASN A 57 -14.53 7.52 -0.83
N GLU A 58 -13.49 6.73 -0.54
CA GLU A 58 -12.12 7.20 -0.35
C GLU A 58 -11.54 7.76 -1.67
N LYS A 59 -11.78 7.08 -2.79
CA LYS A 59 -11.33 7.49 -4.13
C LYS A 59 -12.08 8.72 -4.66
N GLY A 60 -13.36 8.86 -4.33
CA GLY A 60 -14.23 9.93 -4.84
C GLY A 60 -14.75 9.70 -6.26
N ASN A 61 -14.74 8.45 -6.75
CA ASN A 61 -15.45 8.05 -7.97
C ASN A 61 -15.80 6.56 -7.93
N THR A 62 -16.67 6.13 -8.84
CA THR A 62 -17.22 4.76 -8.91
C THR A 62 -16.55 3.91 -9.99
N ASN A 63 -15.38 4.32 -10.49
CA ASN A 63 -14.64 3.56 -11.51
C ASN A 63 -13.66 2.59 -10.89
N CYS A 64 -13.64 1.36 -11.38
CA CYS A 64 -12.61 0.39 -11.08
C CYS A 64 -11.24 0.93 -11.51
N GLU A 65 -10.21 0.81 -10.67
CA GLU A 65 -8.86 1.27 -11.00
C GLU A 65 -8.08 0.30 -11.90
N ILE A 66 -8.55 -0.94 -12.02
CA ILE A 66 -7.89 -1.99 -12.81
C ILE A 66 -8.42 -1.98 -14.24
N CYS A 67 -9.74 -2.12 -14.40
CA CYS A 67 -10.37 -2.19 -15.73
C CYS A 67 -10.98 -0.86 -16.21
N LEU A 68 -10.94 0.19 -15.37
CA LEU A 68 -11.47 1.53 -15.67
C LEU A 68 -12.97 1.61 -15.97
N GLN A 69 -13.72 0.52 -15.79
CA GLN A 69 -15.18 0.49 -15.91
C GLN A 69 -15.87 0.91 -14.62
N ASN A 70 -17.08 1.45 -14.73
CA ASN A 70 -17.94 1.73 -13.57
C ASN A 70 -18.27 0.44 -12.80
N TYR A 71 -18.33 0.55 -11.47
CA TYR A 71 -18.86 -0.51 -10.63
C TYR A 71 -20.39 -0.49 -10.68
N GLU A 72 -21.00 -1.65 -10.96
CA GLU A 72 -22.45 -1.80 -11.06
C GLU A 72 -22.96 -3.02 -10.26
N PRO A 73 -24.20 -3.01 -9.74
CA PRO A 73 -25.14 -1.88 -9.69
C PRO A 73 -25.14 -1.12 -8.35
N GLY A 74 -25.25 0.21 -8.42
CA GLY A 74 -25.60 1.05 -7.27
C GLY A 74 -24.45 1.43 -6.33
N TYR A 75 -23.22 1.50 -6.85
CA TYR A 75 -22.11 2.11 -6.13
C TYR A 75 -22.16 3.64 -6.26
N THR A 76 -21.84 4.34 -5.20
CA THR A 76 -21.82 5.82 -5.17
C THR A 76 -20.46 6.34 -4.75
N ALA A 77 -20.17 7.59 -5.05
CA ALA A 77 -19.00 8.29 -4.51
C ALA A 77 -19.38 9.72 -4.17
N PRO A 78 -18.81 10.31 -3.09
CA PRO A 78 -19.00 11.71 -2.79
C PRO A 78 -18.52 12.55 -3.96
N SER A 79 -19.39 13.39 -4.53
CA SER A 79 -18.95 14.38 -5.50
C SER A 79 -18.06 15.37 -4.78
N LYS A 80 -16.74 15.34 -5.04
CA LYS A 80 -15.90 16.49 -4.74
C LYS A 80 -16.42 17.60 -5.64
N LYS A 81 -17.20 18.54 -5.09
CA LYS A 81 -17.45 19.81 -5.77
C LYS A 81 -16.07 20.41 -6.01
N CYS A 82 -15.56 20.31 -7.24
CA CYS A 82 -14.65 21.33 -7.72
C CYS A 82 -15.49 22.61 -7.72
N GLU A 83 -15.24 23.47 -6.75
CA GLU A 83 -15.55 24.88 -6.85
C GLU A 83 -14.73 25.42 -8.02
N LEU A 84 -15.33 25.36 -9.21
CA LEU A 84 -14.76 25.98 -10.38
C LEU A 84 -15.92 26.43 -11.24
N ILE A 85 -16.36 27.68 -11.05
CA ILE A 85 -16.69 28.80 -12.00
C ILE A 85 -16.90 30.05 -11.07
N GLU A 86 -16.31 31.26 -11.24
CA GLU A 86 -16.48 32.17 -12.37
C GLU A 86 -15.46 33.35 -12.43
N ALA A 87 -14.91 33.57 -13.63
CA ALA A 87 -14.41 34.83 -14.22
C ALA A 87 -13.39 35.71 -13.46
N MET A 88 -12.12 35.67 -13.91
CA MET A 88 -11.34 36.90 -14.03
C MET A 88 -10.95 37.08 -15.49
N THR A 89 -11.80 37.85 -16.18
CA THR A 89 -11.68 38.20 -17.59
C THR A 89 -10.37 38.95 -17.85
N ILE A 90 -9.68 38.56 -18.92
CA ILE A 90 -8.64 39.37 -19.54
C ILE A 90 -9.26 40.72 -19.96
N ARG A 91 -8.80 41.84 -19.36
CA ARG A 91 -8.94 43.19 -19.92
C ARG A 91 -7.81 44.11 -19.48
N ASP A 92 -6.89 44.27 -20.42
CA ASP A 92 -6.12 45.45 -20.82
C ASP A 92 -6.30 46.79 -20.05
N SER A 93 -5.13 47.41 -19.79
CA SER A 93 -4.80 48.84 -19.65
C SER A 93 -5.01 49.63 -18.34
N LEU A 94 -3.88 50.25 -17.91
CA LEU A 94 -3.66 51.44 -17.06
C LEU A 94 -4.07 51.28 -15.56
N GLU A 95 -3.26 51.50 -14.52
CA GLU A 95 -2.11 52.38 -14.28
C GLU A 95 -1.26 51.82 -13.12
N ILE A 96 0.04 52.05 -13.19
CA ILE A 96 0.97 51.91 -12.07
C ILE A 96 1.06 53.27 -11.37
N PRO A 97 0.74 53.38 -10.07
CA PRO A 97 1.37 54.41 -9.24
C PRO A 97 2.55 53.78 -8.49
N ARG A 98 3.75 54.05 -8.99
CA ARG A 98 4.97 53.96 -8.18
C ARG A 98 4.86 54.99 -7.06
N ARG A 99 5.19 54.61 -5.83
CA ARG A 99 5.76 55.55 -4.87
C ARG A 99 6.84 54.87 -4.05
N GLU A 100 8.05 55.38 -4.24
CA GLU A 100 9.30 55.03 -3.57
C GLU A 100 9.34 55.72 -2.21
N HIS A 101 9.75 55.03 -1.14
CA HIS A 101 10.70 55.52 -0.11
C HIS A 101 10.99 54.44 0.95
N ASP A 102 12.27 54.20 1.18
CA ASP A 102 12.94 53.52 2.31
C ASP A 102 14.00 54.54 2.81
N PRO A 103 14.61 54.54 4.01
CA PRO A 103 14.53 53.62 5.17
C PRO A 103 14.42 54.30 6.56
N GLU A 104 14.05 53.56 7.62
CA GLU A 104 14.57 53.83 8.98
C GLU A 104 14.55 52.58 9.88
N ASN A 105 15.64 52.40 10.61
CA ASN A 105 16.02 51.20 11.38
C ASN A 105 15.17 50.97 12.63
N GLN A 106 14.87 49.70 12.93
CA GLN A 106 14.84 49.23 14.32
C GLN A 106 15.34 47.78 14.41
N GLU A 107 16.56 47.64 14.93
CA GLU A 107 17.21 46.42 15.38
C GLU A 107 16.62 46.00 16.73
N ILE A 108 16.43 44.69 16.99
CA ILE A 108 16.70 43.96 18.27
C ILE A 108 16.29 42.48 18.11
N GLU A 109 17.34 41.66 18.04
CA GLU A 109 17.63 40.31 18.52
C GLU A 109 16.57 39.27 18.94
N ALA A 110 16.76 38.08 18.36
CA ALA A 110 16.86 36.75 18.97
C ALA A 110 15.67 36.16 19.75
N THR A 111 14.97 35.20 19.11
CA THR A 111 14.72 33.91 19.77
C THR A 111 14.62 32.77 18.76
N SER A 112 15.42 31.74 19.00
CA SER A 112 15.54 30.50 18.25
C SER A 112 14.26 29.68 18.32
N GLU A 113 13.71 29.21 17.19
CA GLU A 113 13.07 27.89 17.12
C GLU A 113 13.38 27.19 15.78
N ARG A 114 14.09 26.07 15.91
CA ARG A 114 14.59 25.20 14.83
C ARG A 114 13.47 24.72 13.91
N THR A 115 13.75 24.75 12.61
CA THR A 115 13.09 23.92 11.61
C THR A 115 13.24 22.44 11.97
N THR A 116 12.18 21.80 12.48
CA THR A 116 12.12 20.35 12.68
C THR A 116 11.38 19.69 11.52
N ALA A 117 11.99 19.71 10.33
CA ALA A 117 11.49 18.98 9.16
C ALA A 117 12.56 18.10 8.49
N ASP A 118 13.63 17.71 9.20
CA ASP A 118 14.66 16.81 8.62
C ASP A 118 14.90 15.51 9.40
N SER A 119 14.35 15.36 10.61
CA SER A 119 14.57 14.15 11.42
C SER A 119 13.70 12.95 11.03
N ARG A 120 12.69 13.10 10.15
CA ARG A 120 11.89 11.97 9.67
C ARG A 120 12.58 11.22 8.53
N SER A 121 13.32 11.93 7.69
CA SER A 121 13.99 11.36 6.51
C SER A 121 15.18 10.47 6.88
N SER A 122 15.97 10.91 7.88
CA SER A 122 17.18 10.18 8.32
C SER A 122 16.87 8.82 8.98
N CYS A 123 15.80 8.75 9.80
CA CYS A 123 15.44 7.53 10.53
C CYS A 123 15.01 6.37 9.63
N PHE A 124 14.24 6.63 8.57
CA PHE A 124 13.80 5.57 7.65
C PHE A 124 14.95 5.02 6.80
N ARG A 125 15.94 5.86 6.48
CA ARG A 125 17.15 5.43 5.77
C ARG A 125 18.00 4.53 6.65
N TYR A 126 18.16 4.89 7.93
CA TYR A 126 18.85 4.03 8.89
C TYR A 126 18.15 2.68 9.06
N LEU A 127 16.83 2.67 9.25
CA LEU A 127 16.05 1.43 9.36
C LEU A 127 16.13 0.57 8.08
N ALA A 128 16.09 1.18 6.90
CA ALA A 128 16.23 0.44 5.64
C ALA A 128 17.62 -0.19 5.49
N ILE A 129 18.68 0.54 5.88
CA ILE A 129 20.06 0.03 5.84
C ILE A 129 20.25 -1.09 6.85
N THR A 130 19.72 -0.97 8.08
CA THR A 130 19.84 -2.03 9.09
C THR A 130 19.09 -3.30 8.67
N ILE A 131 17.86 -3.20 8.15
CA ILE A 131 17.11 -4.36 7.65
C ILE A 131 17.86 -5.05 6.51
N THR A 132 18.40 -4.26 5.57
CA THR A 132 19.17 -4.81 4.43
C THR A 132 20.43 -5.52 4.90
N ALA A 133 21.18 -4.94 5.86
CA ALA A 133 22.36 -5.57 6.44
C ALA A 133 22.03 -6.86 7.19
N LEU A 134 20.90 -6.92 7.92
CA LEU A 134 20.42 -8.13 8.58
C LEU A 134 20.02 -9.22 7.59
N MET A 135 19.41 -8.87 6.46
CA MET A 135 19.12 -9.83 5.39
C MET A 135 20.40 -10.39 4.78
N LEU A 136 21.37 -9.52 4.46
CA LEU A 136 22.66 -9.93 3.91
C LEU A 136 23.47 -10.80 4.88
N SER A 137 23.49 -10.46 6.17
CA SER A 137 24.18 -11.27 7.18
C SER A 137 23.53 -12.63 7.37
N ARG A 138 22.20 -12.74 7.27
CA ARG A 138 21.49 -14.02 7.29
C ARG A 138 21.78 -14.86 6.05
N HIS A 139 21.83 -14.25 4.86
CA HIS A 139 22.22 -14.95 3.64
C HIS A 139 23.69 -15.39 3.66
N LEU A 140 24.58 -14.55 4.18
CA LEU A 140 25.99 -14.88 4.36
C LEU A 140 26.18 -15.97 5.41
N PHE A 141 25.49 -15.88 6.54
CA PHE A 141 25.48 -16.92 7.57
C PHE A 141 24.95 -18.22 7.01
N ALA A 142 23.81 -18.20 6.31
CA ALA A 142 23.27 -19.38 5.64
C ALA A 142 24.24 -19.95 4.60
N ALA A 143 24.96 -19.12 3.85
CA ALA A 143 25.99 -19.58 2.91
C ALA A 143 27.21 -20.17 3.62
N ILE A 144 27.63 -19.60 4.75
CA ILE A 144 28.74 -20.12 5.57
C ILE A 144 28.34 -21.43 6.25
N THR A 145 27.15 -21.51 6.85
CA THR A 145 26.65 -22.72 7.53
C THR A 145 26.19 -23.80 6.55
N SER A 146 25.65 -23.42 5.39
CA SER A 146 25.38 -24.35 4.29
C SER A 146 26.69 -24.86 3.67
N GLY A 147 27.77 -24.08 3.75
CA GLY A 147 29.12 -24.49 3.35
C GLY A 147 29.84 -25.38 4.36
N THR A 148 29.30 -25.57 5.57
CA THR A 148 29.88 -26.46 6.60
C THR A 148 29.21 -27.83 6.69
N GLU A 149 28.15 -28.10 5.93
CA GLU A 149 27.47 -29.41 5.94
C GLU A 149 27.89 -30.34 4.79
N ASP A 150 28.84 -29.94 3.94
CA ASP A 150 29.45 -30.79 2.90
C ASP A 150 30.94 -31.09 3.19
N TYR A 151 31.30 -31.43 4.43
CA TYR A 151 32.61 -32.07 4.70
C TYR A 151 32.53 -33.25 5.66
N PRO A 152 32.18 -34.45 5.17
CA PRO A 152 32.26 -35.69 5.96
C PRO A 152 33.68 -36.28 6.04
N PHE A 153 34.77 -35.52 5.79
CA PHE A 153 36.11 -36.09 5.67
C PHE A 153 37.23 -35.35 6.42
N THR A 154 37.00 -34.81 7.63
CA THR A 154 38.12 -34.49 8.54
C THR A 154 38.10 -35.43 9.73
N LEU A 155 38.54 -36.67 9.51
CA LEU A 155 39.39 -37.49 10.41
C LEU A 155 39.42 -38.94 9.92
N ALA A 156 40.44 -39.29 9.14
CA ALA A 156 41.15 -40.58 9.22
C ALA A 156 42.31 -40.64 8.19
N THR A 157 43.54 -40.70 8.72
CA THR A 157 44.68 -41.51 8.26
C THR A 157 45.10 -41.50 6.78
N VAL A 158 46.27 -40.90 6.50
CA VAL A 158 47.32 -41.59 5.72
C VAL A 158 48.61 -41.56 6.53
N SER A 159 48.98 -42.75 6.96
CA SER A 159 50.28 -43.20 7.42
C SER A 159 51.32 -43.10 6.30
N THR A 160 52.46 -42.45 6.58
CA THR A 160 53.83 -42.94 6.28
C THR A 160 54.82 -42.25 7.19
#